data_AF-A0A8T6PA27-F1
#
_entry.id   AF-A0A8T6PA27-F1
#
_cell.length_a   1.000
_cell.length_b   1.000
_cell.length_c   1.000
_cell.angle_alpha   90.00
_cell.angle_beta   90.00
_cell.angle_gamma   90.00
#
_symmetry.space_group_name_H-M   'P 1'
#
loop_
_entity.id
_entity.type
_entity.pdbx_description
1 polymer ?
#
loop_
_entity_poly.entity_id
_entity_poly.type
_entity_poly.pdbx_seq_one_letter_code
_entity_poly.pdbx_strand_id
1 'polypeptide(L)'
;MQALAILAALGLNDIRNVRRDALLGWMFLLPLLYVAMARWLVPLIDGNIAFDLSPYYGLIMALVGLATPSMLFGVIIGFMLLDEKDDRTLIAMRVTPLPILGYILSLIHI
;
A
#
# COMPACT_ATOMS: atom_id res chain seq x y z
N MET A 1 -27.51 -15.70 -6.38
CA MET A 1 -26.64 -15.73 -7.58
C MET A 1 -26.19 -14.34 -8.03
N GLN A 2 -27.08 -13.32 -8.06
CA GLN A 2 -26.71 -11.96 -8.48
C GLN A 2 -25.63 -11.29 -7.60
N ALA A 3 -25.71 -11.42 -6.27
CA ALA A 3 -24.71 -10.85 -5.36
C ALA A 3 -23.29 -11.42 -5.58
N LEU A 4 -23.17 -12.72 -5.87
CA LEU A 4 -21.88 -13.35 -6.18
C LEU A 4 -21.31 -12.85 -7.52
N ALA A 5 -22.18 -12.60 -8.51
CA ALA A 5 -21.76 -12.04 -9.80
C ALA A 5 -21.25 -10.60 -9.65
N ILE A 6 -21.88 -9.80 -8.77
CA ILE A 6 -21.45 -8.42 -8.47
C ILE A 6 -20.11 -8.44 -7.74
N LEU A 7 -19.92 -9.28 -6.72
CA LEU A 7 -18.64 -9.42 -6.02
C LEU A 7 -17.52 -9.89 -6.95
N ALA A 8 -17.81 -10.84 -7.85
CA ALA A 8 -16.85 -11.30 -8.85
C ALA A 8 -16.48 -10.20 -9.85
N ALA A 9 -17.46 -9.41 -10.31
CA ALA A 9 -17.23 -8.31 -11.24
C ALA A 9 -16.40 -7.18 -10.61
N LEU A 10 -16.70 -6.81 -9.36
CA LEU A 10 -15.92 -5.83 -8.60
C LEU A 10 -14.49 -6.33 -8.36
N GLY A 11 -14.34 -7.56 -7.87
CA GLY A 11 -13.01 -8.14 -7.62
C GLY A 11 -12.15 -8.28 -8.88
N LEU A 12 -12.74 -8.56 -10.04
CA LEU A 12 -11.99 -8.60 -11.30
C LEU A 12 -11.47 -7.22 -11.71
N ASN A 13 -12.25 -6.17 -11.45
CA ASN A 13 -11.87 -4.80 -11.73
C ASN A 13 -10.75 -4.33 -10.79
N ASP A 14 -10.84 -4.66 -9.50
CA ASP A 14 -9.82 -4.34 -8.50
C ASP A 14 -8.48 -5.00 -8.83
N ILE A 15 -8.49 -6.29 -9.21
CA ILE A 15 -7.27 -7.00 -9.65
C ILE A 15 -6.65 -6.32 -10.87
N ARG A 16 -7.47 -5.81 -11.80
CA ARG A 16 -6.98 -5.10 -12.98
C ARG A 16 -6.35 -3.76 -12.60
N ASN A 17 -6.92 -3.04 -11.63
CA ASN A 17 -6.34 -1.79 -11.11
C ASN A 17 -5.01 -2.06 -10.39
N VAL A 18 -4.96 -3.03 -9.49
CA VAL A 18 -3.73 -3.42 -8.76
C VAL A 18 -2.60 -3.77 -9.72
N ARG A 19 -2.88 -4.46 -10.82
CA ARG A 19 -1.86 -4.83 -11.82
C ARG A 19 -1.35 -3.66 -12.65
N ARG A 20 -2.13 -2.59 -12.82
CA ARG A 20 -1.76 -1.42 -13.62
C ARG A 20 -1.05 -0.36 -12.80
N ASP A 21 -1.26 -0.37 -11.49
CA ASP A 21 -0.59 0.52 -10.56
C ASP A 21 0.77 -0.04 -10.15
N ALA A 22 1.83 0.62 -10.61
CA ALA A 22 3.21 0.26 -10.28
C ALA A 22 3.47 0.35 -8.77
N LEU A 23 2.84 1.29 -8.06
CA LEU A 23 3.01 1.47 -6.62
C LEU A 23 2.46 0.25 -5.86
N LEU A 24 1.25 -0.22 -6.21
CA LEU A 24 0.65 -1.41 -5.60
C LEU A 24 1.48 -2.68 -5.90
N GLY A 25 2.07 -2.77 -7.09
CA GLY A 25 3.02 -3.85 -7.43
C GLY A 25 4.26 -3.84 -6.52
N TRP A 26 4.86 -2.67 -6.28
CA TRP A 26 5.99 -2.53 -5.36
C TRP A 26 5.62 -2.91 -3.92
N MET A 27 4.41 -2.57 -3.47
CA MET A 27 3.94 -2.91 -2.11
C MET A 27 3.85 -4.42 -1.86
N PHE A 28 3.73 -5.25 -2.89
CA PHE A 28 3.81 -6.71 -2.74
C PHE A 28 5.26 -7.22 -2.60
N LEU A 29 6.23 -6.53 -3.20
CA LEU A 29 7.65 -6.88 -3.14
C LEU A 29 8.34 -6.38 -1.86
N LEU A 30 7.90 -5.23 -1.33
CA LEU A 30 8.47 -4.62 -0.13
C LEU A 30 8.53 -5.56 1.09
N PRO A 31 7.48 -6.34 1.47
CA PRO A 31 7.57 -7.21 2.63
C PRO A 31 8.63 -8.31 2.46
N LEU A 32 8.77 -8.86 1.25
CA LEU A 32 9.84 -9.83 0.94
C LEU A 32 11.22 -9.17 1.07
N LEU A 33 11.35 -7.94 0.57
CA LEU A 33 12.59 -7.16 0.71
C LEU A 33 12.91 -6.89 2.18
N TYR A 34 11.94 -6.49 3.01
CA TYR A 34 12.14 -6.25 4.44
C TYR A 34 12.60 -7.52 5.18
N VAL A 35 12.00 -8.67 4.88
CA VAL A 35 12.41 -9.96 5.47
C VAL A 35 13.83 -10.33 5.03
N ALA A 36 14.16 -10.17 3.74
CA ALA A 36 15.50 -10.42 3.23
C ALA A 36 16.54 -9.47 3.85
N MET A 37 16.20 -8.19 3.99
CA MET A 37 17.04 -7.21 4.67
C MET A 37 17.25 -7.58 6.13
N ALA A 38 16.19 -7.92 6.88
CA ALA A 38 16.31 -8.34 8.27
C ALA A 38 17.20 -9.60 8.41
N ARG A 39 17.09 -10.56 7.48
CA ARG A 39 17.94 -11.76 7.46
C ARG A 39 19.44 -11.41 7.40
N TRP A 40 19.83 -10.35 6.68
CA TRP A 40 21.24 -9.99 6.50
C TRP A 40 21.73 -8.87 7.43
N LEU A 41 20.90 -7.88 7.74
CA LEU A 41 21.27 -6.76 8.62
C LEU A 41 21.40 -7.21 10.07
N VAL A 42 20.49 -8.04 10.57
CA VAL A 42 20.49 -8.45 11.98
C VAL A 42 21.79 -9.16 12.38
N PRO A 43 22.31 -10.18 11.66
CA PRO A 43 23.58 -10.80 12.03
C PRO A 43 24.79 -9.87 11.77
N LEU A 44 24.69 -8.95 10.80
CA LEU A 44 25.74 -7.97 10.53
C LEU A 44 25.88 -6.98 11.71
N ILE A 45 24.77 -6.59 12.32
CA ILE A 45 24.77 -5.66 13.46
C ILE A 45 25.19 -6.38 14.75
N ASP A 46 24.77 -7.63 14.94
CA ASP A 46 25.08 -8.44 16.13
C ASP A 46 26.59 -8.48 16.43
N GLY A 47 27.42 -8.67 15.40
CA GLY A 47 28.88 -8.67 15.55
C GLY A 47 29.51 -7.31 15.88
N ASN A 48 28.74 -6.22 15.87
CA ASN A 48 29.21 -4.84 16.07
C ASN A 48 28.69 -4.18 17.35
N ILE A 49 27.92 -4.91 18.16
CA ILE A 49 27.32 -4.39 19.40
C ILE A 49 27.70 -5.27 20.59
N ALA A 50 27.70 -4.68 21.79
CA ALA A 50 28.02 -5.40 23.03
C ALA A 50 26.87 -6.28 23.57
N PHE A 51 25.79 -6.44 22.81
CA PHE A 51 24.56 -7.12 23.22
C PHE A 51 24.27 -8.28 22.26
N ASP A 52 24.01 -9.47 22.79
CA ASP A 52 23.79 -10.69 22.00
C ASP A 52 22.36 -10.75 21.43
N LEU A 53 22.23 -10.66 20.10
CA LEU A 53 20.95 -10.76 19.38
C LEU A 53 20.57 -12.20 19.04
N SER A 54 21.45 -13.17 19.21
CA SER A 54 21.20 -14.57 18.84
C SER A 54 19.88 -15.13 19.39
N PRO A 55 19.52 -14.89 20.68
CA PRO A 55 18.25 -15.37 21.23
C PRO A 55 17.02 -14.69 20.61
N TYR A 56 17.18 -13.46 20.12
CA TYR A 56 16.10 -12.63 19.59
C TYR A 56 15.93 -12.76 18.08
N TYR A 57 16.83 -13.47 17.39
CA TYR A 57 16.81 -13.59 15.94
C TYR A 57 15.45 -14.09 15.40
N GLY A 58 14.93 -15.16 16.02
CA GLY A 58 13.62 -15.70 15.67
C GLY A 58 12.48 -14.71 15.91
N LEU A 59 12.54 -13.95 17.02
CA LEU A 59 11.55 -12.93 17.36
C LEU A 59 11.57 -11.77 16.35
N ILE A 60 12.75 -11.27 15.99
CA ILE A 60 12.92 -10.18 15.02
C ILE A 60 12.40 -10.61 13.65
N MET A 61 12.78 -11.80 13.19
CA MET A 61 12.31 -12.33 11.91
C MET A 61 10.80 -12.56 11.90
N ALA A 62 10.21 -13.04 13.00
CA ALA A 62 8.76 -13.19 13.13
C ALA A 62 8.04 -11.84 13.12
N LEU A 63 8.54 -10.85 13.86
CA LEU A 63 7.97 -9.51 13.89
C LEU A 63 8.01 -8.86 12.51
N VAL A 64 9.16 -8.86 11.83
CA VAL A 64 9.27 -8.31 10.47
C VAL A 64 8.39 -9.11 9.49
N GLY A 65 8.41 -10.43 9.58
CA GLY A 65 7.65 -11.31 8.70
C GLY A 65 6.13 -11.19 8.84
N LEU A 66 5.61 -10.91 10.04
CA LEU A 66 4.16 -10.76 10.27
C LEU A 66 3.69 -9.30 10.21
N ALA A 67 4.44 -8.38 10.83
CA ALA A 67 4.02 -6.98 10.93
C ALA A 67 4.12 -6.26 9.59
N THR A 68 5.17 -6.50 8.80
CA THR A 68 5.37 -5.77 7.55
C THR A 68 4.28 -6.06 6.51
N PRO A 69 3.91 -7.32 6.21
CA PRO A 69 2.84 -7.57 5.25
C PRO A 69 1.50 -7.02 5.74
N SER A 70 1.15 -7.21 7.01
CA SER A 70 -0.13 -6.74 7.56
C SER A 70 -0.28 -5.22 7.50
N MET A 71 0.78 -4.47 7.82
CA MET A 71 0.82 -3.02 7.66
C MET A 71 0.64 -2.61 6.20
N LEU A 72 1.35 -3.25 5.27
CA LEU A 72 1.26 -2.91 3.85
C LEU A 72 -0.12 -3.20 3.26
N PHE A 73 -0.77 -4.29 3.67
CA PHE A 73 -2.16 -4.54 3.29
C PHE A 73 -3.10 -3.43 3.78
N GLY A 74 -2.92 -2.94 5.01
CA GLY A 74 -3.67 -1.80 5.53
C GLY A 74 -3.46 -0.54 4.69
N VAL A 75 -2.22 -0.27 4.28
CA VAL A 75 -1.89 0.86 3.41
C VAL A 75 -2.50 0.72 2.01
N ILE A 76 -2.45 -0.47 1.41
CA ILE A 76 -3.08 -0.74 0.09
C ILE A 76 -4.58 -0.45 0.16
N ILE A 77 -5.28 -1.04 1.14
CA ILE A 77 -6.72 -0.86 1.31
C ILE A 77 -7.04 0.62 1.58
N GLY A 78 -6.24 1.29 2.42
CA GLY A 78 -6.39 2.71 2.70
C GLY A 78 -6.25 3.58 1.45
N PHE A 79 -5.25 3.32 0.60
CA PHE A 79 -5.07 4.05 -0.65
C PHE A 79 -6.18 3.76 -1.65
N MET A 80 -6.62 2.51 -1.82
CA MET A 80 -7.75 2.19 -2.70
C MET A 80 -9.03 2.90 -2.26
N LEU A 81 -9.27 3.01 -0.96
CA LEU A 81 -10.43 3.74 -0.42
C LEU A 81 -10.33 5.26 -0.63
N LEU A 82 -9.12 5.83 -0.50
CA LEU A 82 -8.87 7.23 -0.80
C LEU A 82 -9.09 7.53 -2.28
N ASP A 83 -8.58 6.67 -3.16
CA ASP A 83 -8.74 6.79 -4.62
C ASP A 83 -10.22 6.75 -5.03
N GLU A 84 -10.99 5.81 -4.48
CA GLU A 84 -12.44 5.73 -4.74
C GLU A 84 -13.22 6.94 -4.17
N LYS A 85 -12.77 7.51 -3.04
CA LYS A 85 -13.33 8.75 -2.50
C LYS A 85 -13.04 9.95 -3.40
N ASP A 86 -11.80 10.07 -3.87
CA ASP A 86 -11.37 11.16 -4.74
C ASP A 86 -12.08 11.10 -6.11
N ASP A 87 -12.28 9.90 -6.65
CA ASP A 87 -13.11 9.69 -7.85
C ASP A 87 -14.56 10.18 -7.67
N ARG A 88 -15.12 10.09 -6.46
CA ARG A 88 -16.45 10.63 -6.14
C ARG A 88 -16.46 12.15 -5.90
N THR A 89 -15.33 12.78 -5.60
CA THR A 89 -15.26 14.26 -5.54
C THR A 89 -15.43 14.90 -6.92
N LEU A 90 -15.02 14.24 -8.00
CA LEU A 90 -15.27 14.67 -9.39
C LEU A 90 -16.76 14.68 -9.75
N ILE A 91 -17.56 13.78 -9.18
CA ILE A 91 -19.01 13.75 -9.36
C ILE A 91 -19.68 14.88 -8.58
N ALA A 92 -19.18 15.20 -7.39
CA ALA A 92 -19.64 16.35 -6.60
C ALA A 92 -19.30 17.70 -7.27
N MET A 93 -18.21 17.79 -8.03
CA MET A 93 -17.86 19.00 -8.80
C MET A 93 -18.79 19.27 -10.00
N ARG A 94 -19.59 18.29 -10.45
CA ARG A 94 -20.58 18.52 -11.53
C ARG A 94 -21.84 19.24 -11.07
N VAL A 95 -22.04 19.38 -9.76
CA VAL A 95 -23.20 20.09 -9.18
C VAL A 95 -22.82 21.44 -8.59
N THR A 96 -21.54 21.85 -8.64
CA THR A 96 -21.10 23.21 -8.31
C THR A 96 -20.73 23.99 -9.57
N PRO A 97 -21.15 25.25 -9.73
CA PRO A 97 -20.82 26.08 -10.89
C PRO A 97 -19.42 26.67 -10.72
N LEU A 98 -18.38 25.83 -10.66
CA LEU A 98 -16.99 26.29 -10.66
C LEU A 98 -16.43 26.21 -12.08
N PRO A 99 -15.96 27.33 -12.67
CA PRO A 99 -15.36 27.29 -13.99
C PRO A 99 -14.02 26.53 -13.93
N ILE A 100 -13.87 25.54 -14.81
CA ILE A 100 -12.70 24.64 -14.96
C ILE A 100 -11.37 25.39 -14.96
N LEU A 101 -11.35 26.65 -15.41
CA LEU A 101 -10.16 27.51 -15.40
C LEU A 101 -9.58 27.75 -13.99
N GLY A 102 -10.42 27.85 -12.96
CA GLY A 102 -9.99 28.03 -11.58
C GLY A 102 -9.25 26.81 -11.02
N TYR A 103 -9.67 25.61 -11.41
CA TYR A 103 -9.01 24.36 -11.05
C TYR A 103 -7.65 24.21 -11.74
N ILE A 104 -7.60 24.48 -13.05
CA ILE A 104 -6.34 24.40 -13.82
C ILE A 104 -5.29 25.36 -13.25
N LEU A 105 -5.70 26.56 -12.84
CA LEU A 105 -4.80 27.52 -12.20
C LEU A 105 -4.30 27.04 -10.83
N SER A 106 -5.11 26.32 -10.07
CA SER A 106 -4.66 25.73 -8.79
C SER A 106 -3.66 24.58 -8.95
N LEU A 107 -3.71 23.84 -10.06
CA LEU A 107 -2.81 22.71 -10.32
C LEU A 107 -1.44 23.15 -10.86
N ILE A 108 -1.34 24.37 -11.40
CA ILE A 108 -0.10 24.93 -11.97
C ILE A 108 0.75 25.66 -10.90
N HIS A 109 0.22 25.89 -9.69
CA HIS A 109 0.93 26.56 -8.60
C HIS A 109 1.57 25.61 -7.55
N ILE A 110 1.68 24.31 -7.87
CA ILE A 110 2.43 23.28 -7.12
C ILE A 110 3.43 22.65 -8.09
#